data_AF-A0A0T1SM86-F1
#
_entry.id   AF-A0A0T1SM86-F1
#
_cell.length_a   1.000
_cell.length_b   1.000
_cell.length_c   1.000
_cell.angle_alpha   90.00
_cell.angle_beta   90.00
_cell.angle_gamma   90.00
#
_symmetry.space_group_name_H-M   'P 1'
#
loop_
_entity.id
_entity.type
_entity.pdbx_description
1 polymer ?
#
loop_
_entity_poly.entity_id
_entity_poly.type
_entity_poly.pdbx_seq_one_letter_code
_entity_poly.pdbx_strand_id
1 'polypeptide(L)'
;MLRRIAAEHLSAPSPAAGSAPAGGLSRRTLLGGLAAGAGLAAVTTVGAAGPAAATTPPVVAVIGAGIAGLTTALRLADHGIACTVYEADSRVGGRMYSQPAGAYWAAGQVSEWGGELIDTGHATMQQLAQRFGLPLDDLKAAEPAGSTEVYRFGGGYYTYADAGNDFKGVRTAIQRDLASFEWPVAWNAANSPGAVALSNMSVHDWIETRVPGGHGSRFGKLLDVAYTTEFGADTRSSSALGILGMLGYQPTPNAFALYGESDTRYHLRGGNQRLPQAIAAALPAGTVRQGWRLRSVTAVAGGRQQLTFTADGCTRTVTVDHTVLALPIGVLQRLDLSASGFDALKLGSIAAMRMGRNVKMSLQFDGRPWNTAGPWGLASGSTMTETGYQTSWDSSRAQPGAQGILTVYAGGPHADDFTPSTPFRTAADPLVAQYARTALAQLEPVFPGITAHWTGKATLAAWPLNPYAYGSYSGLPTGYSHVFGGYEGVRQGNTHFAGEYTSEFAAGYMEGGAQSGLRAADEVLTDLGIVPTS
;
A
#
# COMPACT_ATOMS: atom_id res chain seq x y z
N MET A 1 -4.95 11.58 8.22
CA MET A 1 -5.40 10.18 8.08
C MET A 1 -4.45 9.23 8.81
N LEU A 2 -3.15 9.26 8.53
CA LEU A 2 -2.12 8.43 9.17
C LEU A 2 -1.92 8.73 10.67
N ARG A 3 -2.11 9.99 11.13
CA ARG A 3 -2.11 10.28 12.59
C ARG A 3 -3.37 9.83 13.32
N ARG A 4 -4.51 9.67 12.62
CA ARG A 4 -5.72 9.08 13.21
C ARG A 4 -5.55 7.57 13.43
N ILE A 5 -4.84 6.89 12.52
CA ILE A 5 -4.47 5.46 12.66
C ILE A 5 -3.71 5.22 13.96
N ALA A 6 -2.75 6.10 14.32
CA ALA A 6 -2.04 5.98 15.59
C ALA A 6 -2.95 6.19 16.82
N ALA A 7 -3.88 7.14 16.77
CA ALA A 7 -4.76 7.42 17.90
C ALA A 7 -5.83 6.34 18.14
N GLU A 8 -6.36 5.73 17.07
CA GLU A 8 -7.40 4.70 17.13
C GLU A 8 -6.84 3.29 17.40
N HIS A 9 -5.58 2.99 17.04
CA HIS A 9 -4.96 1.69 17.36
C HIS A 9 -4.16 1.68 18.69
N LEU A 10 -3.83 2.83 19.28
CA LEU A 10 -3.14 2.92 20.58
C LEU A 10 -4.09 3.03 21.79
N SER A 11 -5.41 3.06 21.58
CA SER A 11 -6.40 3.16 22.66
C SER A 11 -6.96 1.79 23.10
N ALA A 12 -6.07 0.82 23.31
CA ALA A 12 -6.33 -0.34 24.17
C ALA A 12 -5.35 -0.28 25.36
N PRO A 13 -5.81 0.01 26.58
CA PRO A 13 -4.91 0.10 27.74
C PRO A 13 -4.42 -1.30 28.13
N SER A 14 -3.10 -1.45 28.20
CA SER A 14 -2.44 -2.62 28.81
C SER A 14 -2.85 -2.74 30.28
N PRO A 15 -3.28 -3.91 30.80
CA PRO A 15 -3.52 -4.09 32.22
C PRO A 15 -2.18 -4.17 32.95
N ALA A 16 -1.88 -3.14 33.75
CA ALA A 16 -0.77 -3.18 34.69
C ALA A 16 -1.10 -4.14 35.85
N ALA A 17 -0.14 -5.00 36.17
CA ALA A 17 -0.21 -5.97 37.24
C ALA A 17 -0.24 -5.31 38.64
N GLY A 18 -1.22 -5.72 39.44
CA GLY A 18 -1.20 -5.91 40.89
C GLY A 18 -0.48 -4.90 41.80
N SER A 19 -1.28 -4.12 42.54
CA SER A 19 -1.10 -3.97 44.00
C SER A 19 -2.37 -3.39 44.64
N ALA A 20 -3.06 -4.18 45.46
CA ALA A 20 -3.95 -3.68 46.52
C ALA A 20 -3.07 -3.38 47.76
N PRO A 21 -3.44 -2.44 48.68
CA PRO A 21 -4.69 -2.58 49.42
C PRO A 21 -5.41 -1.29 49.90
N ALA A 22 -6.61 -1.55 50.44
CA ALA A 22 -7.30 -0.88 51.55
C ALA A 22 -8.08 0.43 51.33
N GLY A 23 -9.41 0.30 51.48
CA GLY A 23 -10.16 1.07 52.47
C GLY A 23 -11.08 2.16 51.95
N GLY A 24 -12.38 2.06 52.28
CA GLY A 24 -13.27 3.22 52.36
C GLY A 24 -14.66 3.04 51.77
N LEU A 25 -15.55 2.35 52.50
CA LEU A 25 -17.00 2.49 52.32
C LEU A 25 -17.43 3.91 52.75
N SER A 26 -18.34 4.54 52.01
CA SER A 26 -19.24 5.53 52.59
C SER A 26 -20.67 5.41 52.02
N ARG A 27 -21.62 5.56 52.94
CA ARG A 27 -23.07 5.31 52.85
C ARG A 27 -23.83 6.53 52.33
N ARG A 28 -24.82 6.31 51.45
CA ARG A 28 -26.16 6.98 51.29
C ARG A 28 -26.61 6.73 49.84
N THR A 29 -27.72 6.06 49.52
CA THR A 29 -29.12 6.36 49.86
C THR A 29 -29.97 5.11 49.48
N LEU A 30 -30.61 4.43 50.45
CA LEU A 30 -32.08 4.31 50.66
C LEU A 30 -32.87 3.79 49.42
N LEU A 31 -33.33 2.53 49.40
CA LEU A 31 -34.51 1.89 50.02
C LEU A 31 -35.76 1.88 49.11
N GLY A 32 -36.34 0.69 48.88
CA GLY A 32 -37.77 0.55 48.58
C GLY A 32 -38.21 -0.74 47.87
N GLY A 33 -38.75 -1.71 48.61
CA GLY A 33 -39.89 -2.52 48.14
C GLY A 33 -39.71 -4.04 47.99
N LEU A 34 -40.46 -4.80 48.80
CA LEU A 34 -40.49 -6.26 48.99
C LEU A 34 -41.38 -7.07 48.01
N ALA A 35 -41.23 -8.41 48.11
CA ALA A 35 -42.17 -9.53 47.83
C ALA A 35 -41.99 -10.22 46.46
N ALA A 36 -41.97 -11.55 46.29
CA ALA A 36 -42.23 -12.77 47.10
C ALA A 36 -41.40 -13.93 46.44
N GLY A 37 -40.95 -15.01 47.05
CA GLY A 37 -41.70 -16.06 47.74
C GLY A 37 -41.79 -17.36 46.91
N ALA A 38 -40.91 -18.34 47.23
CA ALA A 38 -41.01 -19.80 47.05
C ALA A 38 -40.97 -20.49 45.65
N GLY A 39 -40.14 -21.54 45.53
CA GLY A 39 -40.31 -22.60 44.53
C GLY A 39 -39.03 -23.38 44.17
N LEU A 40 -38.74 -24.47 44.90
CA LEU A 40 -37.78 -25.50 44.45
C LEU A 40 -38.35 -26.20 43.20
N ALA A 41 -37.63 -26.15 42.07
CA ALA A 41 -37.83 -27.06 40.95
C ALA A 41 -36.47 -27.54 40.44
N ALA A 42 -36.20 -28.83 40.63
CA ALA A 42 -35.08 -29.51 40.01
C ALA A 42 -35.35 -29.63 38.50
N VAL A 43 -34.66 -28.83 37.70
CA VAL A 43 -34.64 -28.99 36.25
C VAL A 43 -33.49 -29.93 35.91
N THR A 44 -33.82 -31.16 35.53
CA THR A 44 -32.90 -32.05 34.83
C THR A 44 -32.63 -31.45 33.46
N THR A 45 -31.45 -30.88 33.27
CA THR A 45 -30.96 -30.45 31.96
C THR A 45 -30.68 -31.68 31.11
N VAL A 46 -31.61 -32.03 30.22
CA VAL A 46 -31.32 -32.89 29.07
C VAL A 46 -30.37 -32.09 28.20
N GLY A 47 -29.09 -32.47 28.21
CA GLY A 47 -28.09 -31.88 27.34
C GLY A 47 -28.47 -32.10 25.89
N ALA A 48 -28.88 -31.04 25.20
CA ALA A 48 -28.90 -31.01 23.75
C ALA A 48 -27.44 -31.15 23.30
N ALA A 49 -27.07 -32.32 22.78
CA ALA A 49 -25.80 -32.51 22.12
C ALA A 49 -25.74 -31.52 20.95
N GLY A 50 -24.85 -30.53 21.06
CA GLY A 50 -24.53 -29.65 19.95
C GLY A 50 -24.01 -30.48 18.76
N PRO A 51 -24.17 -29.99 17.52
CA PRO A 51 -23.69 -30.71 16.35
C PRO A 51 -22.19 -30.99 16.52
N ALA A 52 -21.82 -32.26 16.32
CA ALA A 52 -20.45 -32.71 16.43
C ALA A 52 -19.53 -31.84 15.55
N ALA A 53 -18.58 -31.16 16.18
CA ALA A 53 -17.53 -30.44 15.47
C ALA A 53 -16.82 -31.43 14.53
N ALA A 54 -16.63 -31.02 13.27
CA ALA A 54 -15.95 -31.84 12.27
C ALA A 54 -14.58 -32.28 12.82
N THR A 55 -14.31 -33.58 12.79
CA THR A 55 -13.13 -34.23 13.37
C THR A 55 -11.83 -33.98 12.59
N THR A 56 -11.89 -33.21 11.51
CA THR A 56 -10.73 -32.85 10.68
C THR A 56 -10.51 -31.34 10.79
N PRO A 57 -9.28 -30.87 11.06
CA PRO A 57 -8.99 -29.44 11.12
C PRO A 57 -9.32 -28.78 9.76
N PRO A 58 -9.86 -27.55 9.77
CA PRO A 58 -10.26 -26.82 8.58
C PRO A 58 -9.06 -26.57 7.66
N VAL A 59 -9.27 -26.70 6.35
CA VAL A 59 -8.24 -26.42 5.34
C VAL A 59 -8.32 -24.95 4.94
N VAL A 60 -7.28 -24.19 5.28
CA VAL A 60 -7.15 -22.77 4.93
C VAL A 60 -6.13 -22.60 3.79
N ALA A 61 -6.53 -21.95 2.71
CA ALA A 61 -5.62 -21.53 1.63
C ALA A 61 -5.49 -20.00 1.57
N VAL A 62 -4.26 -19.54 1.50
CA VAL A 62 -3.91 -18.13 1.24
C VAL A 62 -3.32 -18.03 -0.15
N ILE A 63 -3.83 -17.12 -0.98
CA ILE A 63 -3.41 -16.98 -2.37
C ILE A 63 -2.60 -15.70 -2.53
N GLY A 64 -1.30 -15.86 -2.78
CA GLY A 64 -0.30 -14.79 -2.89
C GLY A 64 0.61 -14.70 -1.66
N ALA A 65 1.91 -14.85 -1.87
CA ALA A 65 2.97 -14.65 -0.87
C ALA A 65 3.56 -13.22 -0.93
N GLY A 66 2.70 -12.23 -1.17
CA GLY A 66 3.00 -10.83 -0.87
C GLY A 66 2.86 -10.54 0.63
N ILE A 67 3.13 -9.30 1.06
CA ILE A 67 3.05 -8.94 2.49
C ILE A 67 1.67 -9.23 3.10
N ALA A 68 0.58 -9.03 2.37
CA ALA A 68 -0.77 -9.34 2.86
C ALA A 68 -0.93 -10.83 3.20
N GLY A 69 -0.67 -11.72 2.23
CA GLY A 69 -0.84 -13.16 2.46
C GLY A 69 0.17 -13.75 3.44
N LEU A 70 1.40 -13.23 3.47
CA LEU A 70 2.40 -13.66 4.45
C LEU A 70 2.06 -13.21 5.87
N THR A 71 1.54 -11.99 6.04
CA THR A 71 1.04 -11.52 7.34
C THR A 71 -0.18 -12.32 7.77
N THR A 72 -1.09 -12.67 6.85
CA THR A 72 -2.20 -13.60 7.13
C THR A 72 -1.67 -14.95 7.64
N ALA A 73 -0.76 -15.57 6.91
CA ALA A 73 -0.21 -16.88 7.26
C ALA A 73 0.54 -16.86 8.61
N LEU A 74 1.30 -15.80 8.87
CA LEU A 74 2.00 -15.59 10.14
C LEU A 74 1.01 -15.49 11.30
N ARG A 75 -0.03 -14.67 11.15
CA ARG A 75 -1.07 -14.46 12.17
C ARG A 75 -1.85 -15.73 12.48
N LEU A 76 -2.17 -16.53 11.47
CA LEU A 76 -2.78 -17.85 11.65
C LEU A 76 -1.85 -18.82 12.38
N ALA A 77 -0.56 -18.85 11.99
CA ALA A 77 0.44 -19.69 12.62
C ALA A 77 0.67 -19.33 14.10
N ASP A 78 0.64 -18.04 14.44
CA ASP A 78 0.73 -17.55 15.83
C ASP A 78 -0.42 -18.06 16.71
N HIS A 79 -1.56 -18.42 16.11
CA HIS A 79 -2.73 -18.99 16.77
C HIS A 79 -2.85 -20.51 16.58
N GLY A 80 -1.78 -21.17 16.10
CA GLY A 80 -1.76 -22.63 15.89
C GLY A 80 -2.61 -23.13 14.74
N ILE A 81 -3.07 -22.24 13.85
CA ILE A 81 -3.85 -22.60 12.66
C ILE A 81 -2.92 -22.79 11.46
N ALA A 82 -2.92 -24.00 10.92
CA ALA A 82 -2.19 -24.31 9.71
C ALA A 82 -2.90 -23.74 8.46
N CYS A 83 -2.12 -23.19 7.54
CA CYS A 83 -2.60 -22.82 6.21
C CYS A 83 -1.59 -23.22 5.13
N THR A 84 -2.01 -23.23 3.88
CA THR A 84 -1.10 -23.30 2.72
C THR A 84 -1.15 -21.98 1.96
N VAL A 85 0.02 -21.37 1.74
CA VAL A 85 0.18 -20.18 0.90
C VAL A 85 0.57 -20.63 -0.51
N TYR A 86 -0.25 -20.30 -1.50
CA TYR A 86 0.04 -20.57 -2.91
C TYR A 86 0.55 -19.30 -3.59
N GLU A 87 1.77 -19.35 -4.15
CA GLU A 87 2.43 -18.23 -4.82
C GLU A 87 2.69 -18.58 -6.28
N ALA A 88 2.35 -17.66 -7.19
CA ALA A 88 2.46 -17.88 -8.62
C ALA A 88 3.89 -17.70 -9.15
N ASP A 89 4.66 -16.82 -8.53
CA ASP A 89 6.07 -16.55 -8.82
C ASP A 89 6.98 -17.59 -8.13
N SER A 90 8.25 -17.60 -8.54
CA SER A 90 9.36 -18.34 -7.93
C SER A 90 9.94 -17.65 -6.68
N ARG A 91 9.39 -16.50 -6.30
CA ARG A 91 9.84 -15.68 -5.16
C ARG A 91 8.66 -15.23 -4.30
N VAL A 92 8.93 -14.94 -3.04
CA VAL A 92 7.99 -14.24 -2.16
C VAL A 92 8.21 -12.72 -2.21
N GLY A 93 7.23 -11.97 -1.70
CA GLY A 93 7.27 -10.51 -1.53
C GLY A 93 6.33 -9.75 -2.46
N GLY A 94 5.86 -10.35 -3.55
CA GLY A 94 4.93 -9.70 -4.47
C GLY A 94 5.48 -8.37 -5.00
N ARG A 95 4.78 -7.26 -4.72
CA ARG A 95 5.20 -5.88 -5.07
C ARG A 95 6.28 -5.29 -4.15
N MET A 96 6.71 -6.01 -3.11
CA MET A 96 7.95 -5.73 -2.39
C MET A 96 9.06 -6.55 -3.06
N TYR A 97 9.87 -5.88 -3.88
CA TYR A 97 10.94 -6.54 -4.63
C TYR A 97 12.17 -5.63 -4.65
N SER A 98 13.27 -6.13 -4.09
CA SER A 98 14.52 -5.38 -3.99
C SER A 98 15.53 -5.95 -4.97
N GLN A 99 16.33 -5.09 -5.59
CA GLN A 99 17.55 -5.50 -6.26
C GLN A 99 18.56 -5.91 -5.17
N PRO A 100 19.07 -7.16 -5.15
CA PRO A 100 19.89 -7.64 -4.04
C PRO A 100 21.22 -6.87 -3.86
N ALA A 101 21.57 -6.61 -2.60
CA ALA A 101 22.83 -5.96 -2.23
C ALA A 101 24.04 -6.69 -2.82
N GLY A 102 24.95 -5.95 -3.43
CA GLY A 102 26.18 -6.50 -4.03
C GLY A 102 25.99 -7.26 -5.34
N ALA A 103 24.76 -7.46 -5.81
CA ALA A 103 24.52 -8.17 -7.08
C ALA A 103 24.66 -7.27 -8.31
N TYR A 104 24.48 -5.95 -8.19
CA TYR A 104 24.55 -5.03 -9.34
C TYR A 104 25.16 -3.68 -9.01
N TRP A 105 24.70 -3.02 -7.95
CA TRP A 105 25.19 -1.69 -7.59
C TRP A 105 26.57 -1.73 -6.92
N ALA A 106 27.35 -0.66 -7.13
CA ALA A 106 28.58 -0.47 -6.38
C ALA A 106 28.33 -0.32 -4.86
N ALA A 107 29.39 -0.51 -4.06
CA ALA A 107 29.40 -0.33 -2.61
C ALA A 107 28.37 -1.17 -1.82
N GLY A 108 27.80 -2.22 -2.43
CA GLY A 108 26.77 -3.04 -1.77
C GLY A 108 25.42 -2.33 -1.64
N GLN A 109 25.20 -1.24 -2.38
CA GLN A 109 23.93 -0.52 -2.38
C GLN A 109 22.80 -1.40 -2.94
N VAL A 110 21.57 -1.04 -2.58
CA VAL A 110 20.31 -1.67 -2.97
C VAL A 110 19.43 -0.61 -3.62
N SER A 111 18.64 -1.00 -4.62
CA SER A 111 17.48 -0.22 -5.04
C SER A 111 16.24 -1.08 -4.98
N GLU A 112 15.11 -0.48 -4.64
CA GLU A 112 13.84 -1.18 -4.63
C GLU A 112 13.27 -1.20 -6.04
N TRP A 113 13.07 -2.38 -6.64
CA TRP A 113 12.30 -2.51 -7.87
C TRP A 113 10.81 -2.33 -7.62
N GLY A 114 10.34 -2.58 -6.39
CA GLY A 114 8.96 -2.38 -5.94
C GLY A 114 8.80 -1.28 -4.90
N GLY A 115 7.97 -1.54 -3.89
CA GLY A 115 7.66 -0.63 -2.79
C GLY A 115 8.89 -0.31 -1.94
N GLU A 116 9.15 0.99 -1.73
CA GLU A 116 10.40 1.50 -1.13
C GLU A 116 10.20 2.20 0.22
N LEU A 117 9.17 3.02 0.34
CA LEU A 117 9.09 4.01 1.41
C LEU A 117 8.12 3.53 2.52
N ILE A 118 8.53 3.74 3.76
CA ILE A 118 7.77 3.43 4.97
C ILE A 118 7.65 4.72 5.80
N ASP A 119 6.42 5.15 6.05
CA ASP A 119 6.15 6.35 6.82
C ASP A 119 6.29 6.10 8.32
N THR A 120 6.50 7.18 9.08
CA THR A 120 6.40 7.14 10.55
C THR A 120 5.06 6.58 11.03
N GLY A 121 3.98 6.79 10.27
CA GLY A 121 2.64 6.25 10.56
C GLY A 121 2.41 4.78 10.22
N HIS A 122 3.34 4.10 9.52
CA HIS A 122 3.19 2.70 9.12
C HIS A 122 3.56 1.73 10.26
N ALA A 123 2.70 1.70 11.28
CA ALA A 123 2.95 0.95 12.52
C ALA A 123 3.08 -0.55 12.27
N THR A 124 2.27 -1.15 11.40
CA THR A 124 2.30 -2.59 11.14
C THR A 124 3.61 -3.00 10.48
N MET A 125 4.06 -2.24 9.49
CA MET A 125 5.35 -2.48 8.83
C MET A 125 6.52 -2.36 9.80
N GLN A 126 6.50 -1.33 10.67
CA GLN A 126 7.56 -1.12 11.66
C GLN A 126 7.57 -2.23 12.74
N GLN A 127 6.41 -2.65 13.23
CA GLN A 127 6.27 -3.74 14.19
C GLN A 127 6.73 -5.09 13.61
N LEU A 128 6.38 -5.37 12.35
CA LEU A 128 6.85 -6.56 11.65
C LEU A 128 8.38 -6.52 11.46
N ALA A 129 8.94 -5.37 11.04
CA ALA A 129 10.39 -5.20 10.96
C ALA A 129 11.07 -5.44 12.32
N GLN A 130 10.52 -4.88 13.40
CA GLN A 130 11.01 -5.10 14.77
C GLN A 130 10.94 -6.57 15.18
N ARG A 131 9.82 -7.26 14.92
CA ARG A 131 9.62 -8.67 15.25
C ARG A 131 10.69 -9.57 14.65
N PHE A 132 11.13 -9.27 13.43
CA PHE A 132 12.16 -10.03 12.73
C PHE A 132 13.57 -9.44 12.86
N GLY A 133 13.76 -8.44 13.73
CA GLY A 133 15.07 -7.82 13.97
C GLY A 133 15.66 -7.15 12.73
N LEU A 134 14.82 -6.64 11.83
CA LEU A 134 15.24 -5.98 10.60
C LEU A 134 15.36 -4.46 10.83
N PRO A 135 16.57 -3.88 10.75
CA PRO A 135 16.75 -2.45 10.99
C PRO A 135 16.10 -1.59 9.90
N LEU A 136 15.50 -0.48 10.32
CA LEU A 136 15.05 0.59 9.43
C LEU A 136 16.14 1.67 9.35
N ASP A 137 16.46 2.15 8.14
CA ASP A 137 17.27 3.34 7.98
C ASP A 137 16.38 4.58 7.89
N ASP A 138 16.75 5.65 8.60
CA ASP A 138 16.09 6.96 8.51
C ASP A 138 16.65 7.74 7.30
N LEU A 139 15.88 7.72 6.21
CA LEU A 139 16.25 8.37 4.95
C LEU A 139 16.27 9.89 5.09
N LYS A 140 15.37 10.45 5.91
CA LYS A 140 15.28 11.90 6.12
C LYS A 140 16.48 12.41 6.91
N ALA A 141 16.91 11.67 7.94
CA ALA A 141 18.11 12.00 8.70
C ALA A 141 19.40 11.90 7.88
N ALA A 142 19.39 11.15 6.77
CA ALA A 142 20.53 10.99 5.87
C ALA A 142 20.59 12.01 4.73
N GLU A 143 19.62 12.92 4.65
CA GLU A 143 19.63 14.02 3.66
C GLU A 143 20.61 15.13 4.08
N PRO A 144 21.19 15.87 3.12
CA PRO A 144 21.96 17.06 3.46
C PRO A 144 21.12 18.07 4.25
N ALA A 145 21.69 18.61 5.33
CA ALA A 145 21.00 19.58 6.17
C ALA A 145 20.53 20.80 5.35
N GLY A 146 19.24 21.11 5.43
CA GLY A 146 18.64 22.22 4.69
C GLY A 146 18.31 21.92 3.22
N SER A 147 18.49 20.68 2.76
CA SER A 147 18.09 20.31 1.40
C SER A 147 16.57 20.33 1.22
N THR A 148 16.13 20.68 0.01
CA THR A 148 14.71 20.66 -0.37
C THR A 148 14.47 19.80 -1.61
N GLU A 149 13.21 19.54 -1.91
CA GLU A 149 12.83 19.03 -3.23
C GLU A 149 13.09 20.09 -4.31
N VAL A 150 13.32 19.64 -5.54
CA VAL A 150 13.53 20.51 -6.70
C VAL A 150 12.32 20.43 -7.63
N TYR A 151 11.65 21.55 -7.87
CA TYR A 151 10.59 21.63 -8.87
C TYR A 151 11.05 22.44 -10.07
N ARG A 152 10.69 21.97 -11.27
CA ARG A 152 10.99 22.67 -12.52
C ARG A 152 9.79 22.67 -13.44
N PHE A 153 9.10 23.81 -13.47
CA PHE A 153 7.85 24.06 -14.19
C PHE A 153 7.85 25.46 -14.79
N GLY A 154 7.20 25.62 -15.95
CA GLY A 154 7.14 26.89 -16.68
C GLY A 154 8.51 27.36 -17.15
N GLY A 155 9.34 26.43 -17.64
CA GLY A 155 10.65 26.71 -18.24
C GLY A 155 11.79 27.00 -17.25
N GLY A 156 11.55 26.97 -15.94
CA GLY A 156 12.58 27.30 -14.94
C GLY A 156 12.33 26.63 -13.59
N TYR A 157 13.23 26.89 -12.64
CA TYR A 157 13.06 26.41 -11.28
C TYR A 157 11.85 27.08 -10.61
N TYR A 158 11.11 26.28 -9.87
CA TYR A 158 9.97 26.66 -9.06
C TYR A 158 10.30 26.23 -7.63
N THR A 159 10.48 27.19 -6.73
CA THR A 159 11.03 26.84 -5.42
C THR A 159 9.97 26.19 -4.53
N TYR A 160 10.41 25.38 -3.57
CA TYR A 160 9.52 24.86 -2.54
C TYR A 160 8.77 25.98 -1.79
N ALA A 161 9.42 27.12 -1.59
CA ALA A 161 8.82 28.30 -0.96
C ALA A 161 7.70 28.89 -1.82
N ASP A 162 7.89 28.97 -3.15
CA ASP A 162 6.86 29.43 -4.08
C ASP A 162 5.66 28.47 -4.09
N ALA A 163 5.91 27.15 -4.13
CA ALA A 163 4.87 26.13 -4.01
C ALA A 163 4.10 26.25 -2.69
N GLY A 164 4.80 26.50 -1.59
CA GLY A 164 4.18 26.77 -0.29
C GLY A 164 3.35 28.05 -0.25
N ASN A 165 3.72 29.07 -1.03
CA ASN A 165 2.93 30.30 -1.16
C ASN A 165 1.67 30.08 -2.01
N ASP A 166 1.79 29.38 -3.14
CA ASP A 166 0.65 29.07 -4.01
C ASP A 166 -0.35 28.14 -3.31
N PHE A 167 0.13 27.19 -2.50
CA PHE A 167 -0.71 26.32 -1.68
C PHE A 167 -1.65 27.11 -0.76
N LYS A 168 -1.22 28.25 -0.21
CA LYS A 168 -2.07 29.11 0.63
C LYS A 168 -3.34 29.55 -0.09
N GLY A 169 -3.26 29.78 -1.41
CA GLY A 169 -4.40 30.15 -2.25
C GLY A 169 -5.43 29.03 -2.44
N VAL A 170 -5.04 27.78 -2.21
CA VAL A 170 -5.90 26.59 -2.42
C VAL A 170 -6.53 26.09 -1.11
N ARG A 171 -5.98 26.47 0.06
CA ARG A 171 -6.42 25.97 1.38
C ARG A 171 -7.90 26.13 1.65
N THR A 172 -8.48 27.29 1.32
CA THR A 172 -9.91 27.55 1.55
C THR A 172 -10.80 26.61 0.73
N ALA A 173 -10.39 26.30 -0.51
CA ALA A 173 -11.10 25.33 -1.34
C ALA A 173 -11.02 23.92 -0.76
N ILE A 174 -9.83 23.48 -0.35
CA ILE A 174 -9.63 22.18 0.33
C ILE A 174 -10.52 22.07 1.57
N GLN A 175 -10.51 23.09 2.45
CA GLN A 175 -11.31 23.08 3.67
C GLN A 175 -12.81 23.02 3.40
N ARG A 176 -13.28 23.73 2.37
CA ARG A 176 -14.67 23.67 1.94
C ARG A 176 -15.05 22.28 1.42
N ASP A 177 -14.21 21.69 0.57
CA ASP A 177 -14.45 20.36 0.03
C ASP A 177 -14.43 19.31 1.17
N LEU A 178 -13.47 19.36 2.10
CA LEU A 178 -13.41 18.48 3.27
C LEU A 178 -14.61 18.64 4.22
N ALA A 179 -15.18 19.84 4.34
CA ALA A 179 -16.38 20.08 5.15
C ALA A 179 -17.67 19.58 4.47
N SER A 180 -17.62 19.20 3.19
CA SER A 180 -18.80 18.80 2.41
C SER A 180 -19.15 17.31 2.51
N PHE A 181 -18.27 16.49 3.11
CA PHE A 181 -18.46 15.05 3.22
C PHE A 181 -17.78 14.48 4.47
N GLU A 182 -18.15 13.26 4.83
CA GLU A 182 -17.50 12.48 5.89
C GLU A 182 -16.68 11.36 5.27
N TRP A 183 -15.50 11.11 5.83
CA TRP A 183 -14.65 9.99 5.45
C TRP A 183 -14.90 8.79 6.37
N PRO A 184 -14.95 7.54 5.86
CA PRO A 184 -14.80 7.16 4.45
C PRO A 184 -16.07 7.37 3.61
N VAL A 185 -15.88 7.67 2.31
CA VAL A 185 -16.94 7.58 1.30
C VAL A 185 -17.08 6.11 0.92
N ALA A 186 -18.25 5.51 1.17
CA ALA A 186 -18.41 4.07 1.15
C ALA A 186 -19.74 3.59 0.55
N TRP A 187 -19.77 2.33 0.11
CA TRP A 187 -20.94 1.69 -0.53
C TRP A 187 -22.19 1.64 0.35
N ASN A 188 -22.02 1.52 1.67
CA ASN A 188 -23.09 1.40 2.66
C ASN A 188 -23.29 2.68 3.49
N ALA A 189 -22.62 3.78 3.12
CA ALA A 189 -22.77 5.05 3.78
C ALA A 189 -23.92 5.87 3.17
N ALA A 190 -24.58 6.70 3.98
CA ALA A 190 -25.45 7.76 3.51
C ALA A 190 -24.60 8.91 2.95
N ASN A 191 -23.97 8.68 1.79
CA ASN A 191 -23.04 9.61 1.18
C ASN A 191 -23.71 10.97 0.91
N SER A 192 -23.10 12.05 1.40
CA SER A 192 -23.59 13.40 1.14
C SER A 192 -23.53 13.74 -0.36
N PRO A 193 -24.32 14.73 -0.84
CA PRO A 193 -24.16 15.22 -2.21
C PRO A 193 -22.74 15.68 -2.53
N GLY A 194 -22.02 16.23 -1.54
CA GLY A 194 -20.61 16.60 -1.66
C GLY A 194 -19.70 15.38 -1.86
N ALA A 195 -19.93 14.29 -1.11
CA ALA A 195 -19.20 13.03 -1.26
C ALA A 195 -19.33 12.47 -2.68
N VAL A 196 -20.57 12.41 -3.20
CA VAL A 196 -20.85 11.91 -4.55
C VAL A 196 -20.26 12.83 -5.60
N ALA A 197 -20.37 14.15 -5.44
CA ALA A 197 -19.79 15.11 -6.37
C ALA A 197 -18.26 15.00 -6.44
N LEU A 198 -17.57 14.91 -5.30
CA LEU A 198 -16.11 14.76 -5.23
C LEU A 198 -15.65 13.38 -5.70
N SER A 199 -16.45 12.34 -5.45
CA SER A 199 -16.18 11.00 -5.99
C SER A 199 -16.20 11.00 -7.51
N ASN A 200 -17.16 11.70 -8.12
CA ASN A 200 -17.29 11.82 -9.59
C ASN A 200 -16.33 12.84 -10.23
N MET A 201 -15.85 13.83 -9.46
CA MET A 201 -14.90 14.82 -9.95
C MET A 201 -13.52 14.18 -10.16
N SER A 202 -12.87 14.49 -11.28
CA SER A 202 -11.49 14.06 -11.52
C SER A 202 -10.49 14.95 -10.77
N VAL A 203 -9.28 14.43 -10.49
CA VAL A 203 -8.17 15.26 -9.95
C VAL A 203 -7.86 16.41 -10.90
N HIS A 204 -7.91 16.17 -12.21
CA HIS A 204 -7.70 17.20 -13.22
C HIS A 204 -8.71 18.35 -13.07
N ASP A 205 -10.00 18.05 -12.98
CA ASP A 205 -11.05 19.07 -12.85
C ASP A 205 -11.01 19.75 -11.49
N TRP A 206 -10.58 19.03 -10.46
CA TRP A 206 -10.28 19.62 -9.16
C TRP A 206 -9.18 20.67 -9.26
N ILE A 207 -8.08 20.37 -9.97
CA ILE A 207 -7.00 21.35 -10.24
C ILE A 207 -7.56 22.55 -11.00
N GLU A 208 -8.28 22.33 -12.11
CA GLU A 208 -8.84 23.41 -12.93
C GLU A 208 -9.76 24.35 -12.14
N THR A 209 -10.53 23.81 -11.19
CA THR A 209 -11.57 24.58 -10.49
C THR A 209 -11.14 25.11 -9.12
N ARG A 210 -10.12 24.51 -8.47
CA ARG A 210 -9.69 24.87 -7.10
C ARG A 210 -8.34 25.57 -7.05
N VAL A 211 -7.49 25.37 -8.05
CA VAL A 211 -6.15 25.96 -8.09
C VAL A 211 -6.20 27.25 -8.90
N PRO A 212 -5.76 28.40 -8.35
CA PRO A 212 -5.65 29.64 -9.11
C PRO A 212 -4.85 29.45 -10.40
N GLY A 213 -5.51 29.64 -11.56
CA GLY A 213 -4.92 29.46 -12.87
C GLY A 213 -4.87 28.02 -13.40
N GLY A 214 -5.41 27.03 -12.67
CA GLY A 214 -5.49 25.64 -13.11
C GLY A 214 -4.14 25.07 -13.57
N HIS A 215 -4.13 24.24 -14.61
CA HIS A 215 -2.92 23.75 -15.28
C HIS A 215 -2.15 24.83 -16.05
N GLY A 216 -2.69 26.06 -16.15
CA GLY A 216 -1.93 27.22 -16.60
C GLY A 216 -0.90 27.72 -15.58
N SER A 217 -1.08 27.37 -14.29
CA SER A 217 -0.16 27.73 -13.21
C SER A 217 0.94 26.69 -13.00
N ARG A 218 2.09 27.10 -12.43
CA ARG A 218 3.15 26.17 -12.03
C ARG A 218 2.69 25.20 -10.93
N PHE A 219 1.86 25.67 -9.99
CA PHE A 219 1.33 24.84 -8.92
C PHE A 219 0.37 23.76 -9.45
N GLY A 220 -0.53 24.10 -10.37
CA GLY A 220 -1.43 23.13 -11.00
C GLY A 220 -0.67 22.03 -11.74
N LYS A 221 0.38 22.40 -12.48
CA LYS A 221 1.29 21.43 -13.13
C LYS A 221 2.05 20.55 -12.14
N LEU A 222 2.52 21.12 -11.03
CA LEU A 222 3.15 20.36 -9.95
C LEU A 222 2.20 19.29 -9.40
N LEU A 223 0.95 19.67 -9.10
CA LEU A 223 -0.06 18.72 -8.62
C LEU A 223 -0.38 17.65 -9.67
N ASP A 224 -0.52 18.01 -10.93
CA ASP A 224 -0.81 17.04 -12.00
C ASP A 224 0.26 15.95 -12.10
N VAL A 225 1.54 16.35 -12.11
CA VAL A 225 2.68 15.42 -12.11
C VAL A 225 2.73 14.58 -10.83
N ALA A 226 2.57 15.21 -9.67
CA ALA A 226 2.64 14.53 -8.38
C ALA A 226 1.55 13.46 -8.23
N TYR A 227 0.30 13.78 -8.58
CA TYR A 227 -0.82 12.86 -8.42
C TYR A 227 -0.96 11.86 -9.58
N THR A 228 -0.40 12.16 -10.76
CA THR A 228 -0.23 11.15 -11.81
C THR A 228 0.75 10.06 -11.38
N THR A 229 1.88 10.46 -10.79
CA THR A 229 2.92 9.51 -10.36
C THR A 229 2.50 8.72 -9.13
N GLU A 230 1.88 9.37 -8.15
CA GLU A 230 1.37 8.71 -6.93
C GLU A 230 0.34 7.62 -7.24
N PHE A 231 -0.67 7.92 -8.07
CA PHE A 231 -1.74 6.96 -8.39
C PHE A 231 -1.44 6.06 -9.61
N GLY A 232 -0.36 6.33 -10.34
CA GLY A 232 -0.05 5.62 -11.58
C GLY A 232 -1.13 5.77 -12.64
N ALA A 233 -1.85 6.90 -12.66
CA ALA A 233 -3.02 7.11 -13.48
C ALA A 233 -3.15 8.57 -13.92
N ASP A 234 -3.66 8.79 -15.13
CA ASP A 234 -3.98 10.15 -15.62
C ASP A 234 -4.99 10.81 -14.68
N THR A 235 -4.73 12.06 -14.28
CA THR A 235 -5.54 12.81 -13.32
C THR A 235 -6.98 13.03 -13.78
N ARG A 236 -7.28 12.94 -15.09
CA ARG A 236 -8.66 12.99 -15.64
C ARG A 236 -9.49 11.76 -15.30
N SER A 237 -8.83 10.70 -14.85
CA SER A 237 -9.45 9.41 -14.55
C SER A 237 -9.32 8.99 -13.08
N SER A 238 -8.63 9.79 -12.27
CA SER A 238 -8.48 9.59 -10.83
C SER A 238 -9.48 10.48 -10.09
N SER A 239 -10.15 9.97 -9.07
CA SER A 239 -11.12 10.76 -8.29
C SER A 239 -10.45 11.87 -7.46
N ALA A 240 -11.11 13.02 -7.34
CA ALA A 240 -10.70 14.14 -6.49
C ALA A 240 -10.62 13.77 -5.00
N LEU A 241 -11.31 12.70 -4.57
CA LEU A 241 -11.14 12.15 -3.22
C LEU A 241 -9.69 11.73 -2.94
N GLY A 242 -8.94 11.28 -3.95
CA GLY A 242 -7.53 10.89 -3.79
C GLY A 242 -6.64 12.07 -3.41
N ILE A 243 -6.69 13.18 -4.16
CA ILE A 243 -5.91 14.38 -3.84
C ILE A 243 -6.33 15.00 -2.51
N LEU A 244 -7.62 14.97 -2.15
CA LEU A 244 -8.09 15.43 -0.85
C LEU A 244 -7.61 14.53 0.31
N GLY A 245 -7.55 13.21 0.10
CA GLY A 245 -7.02 12.25 1.06
C GLY A 245 -5.54 12.46 1.40
N MET A 246 -4.77 13.05 0.47
CA MET A 246 -3.35 13.39 0.66
C MET A 246 -3.17 14.87 1.01
N LEU A 247 -3.36 15.77 0.03
CA LEU A 247 -3.12 17.21 0.16
C LEU A 247 -3.97 17.87 1.24
N GLY A 248 -5.15 17.31 1.54
CA GLY A 248 -6.08 17.82 2.53
C GLY A 248 -5.58 17.74 3.97
N TYR A 249 -4.63 16.84 4.26
CA TYR A 249 -4.13 16.59 5.61
C TYR A 249 -2.63 16.93 5.71
N GLN A 250 -2.33 18.13 6.20
CA GLN A 250 -0.96 18.62 6.32
C GLN A 250 -0.35 18.28 7.69
N PRO A 251 0.96 17.99 7.78
CA PRO A 251 1.61 17.57 9.03
C PRO A 251 1.66 18.69 10.07
N THR A 252 1.64 19.94 9.59
CA THR A 252 1.42 21.13 10.41
C THR A 252 0.42 22.07 9.70
N PRO A 253 -0.36 22.89 10.44
CA PRO A 253 -1.41 23.73 9.83
C PRO A 253 -0.93 24.75 8.79
N ASN A 254 0.35 25.14 8.86
CA ASN A 254 0.93 26.24 8.09
C ASN A 254 1.99 25.78 7.07
N ALA A 255 2.37 24.50 7.06
CA ALA A 255 3.32 23.98 6.09
C ALA A 255 2.59 23.42 4.86
N PHE A 256 3.25 23.56 3.72
CA PHE A 256 2.95 22.78 2.52
C PHE A 256 3.78 21.50 2.57
N ALA A 257 3.15 20.37 2.31
CA ALA A 257 3.71 19.07 2.03
C ALA A 257 2.89 18.44 0.90
N LEU A 258 3.56 18.11 -0.20
CA LEU A 258 2.92 17.69 -1.45
C LEU A 258 2.02 16.44 -1.27
N TYR A 259 2.46 15.52 -0.41
CA TYR A 259 1.79 14.26 -0.07
C TYR A 259 1.18 14.25 1.34
N GLY A 260 0.93 15.44 1.91
CA GLY A 260 0.28 15.56 3.21
C GLY A 260 1.10 14.96 4.35
N GLU A 261 0.49 14.04 5.12
CA GLU A 261 1.10 13.42 6.30
C GLU A 261 2.15 12.35 5.98
N SER A 262 2.25 11.90 4.72
CA SER A 262 3.29 10.94 4.31
C SER A 262 4.66 11.59 4.38
N ASP A 263 5.59 10.99 5.14
CA ASP A 263 6.94 11.51 5.36
C ASP A 263 8.03 10.66 4.69
N THR A 264 7.68 9.51 4.13
CA THR A 264 8.56 8.62 3.35
C THR A 264 9.87 8.27 4.05
N ARG A 265 9.81 8.21 5.39
CA ARG A 265 10.99 8.39 6.24
C ARG A 265 11.93 7.20 6.26
N TYR A 266 11.40 5.98 6.13
CA TYR A 266 12.15 4.76 6.36
C TYR A 266 12.17 3.83 5.15
N HIS A 267 13.18 2.96 5.13
CA HIS A 267 13.18 1.71 4.40
C HIS A 267 13.87 0.63 5.25
N LEU A 268 13.74 -0.65 4.89
CA LEU A 268 14.51 -1.70 5.56
C LEU A 268 15.95 -1.73 5.02
N ARG A 269 16.92 -1.75 5.93
CA ARG A 269 18.33 -1.88 5.57
C ARG A 269 18.58 -3.15 4.76
N GLY A 270 19.15 -2.98 3.57
CA GLY A 270 19.43 -4.09 2.64
C GLY A 270 18.22 -4.57 1.84
N GLY A 271 17.10 -3.85 1.92
CA GLY A 271 15.95 -3.99 1.03
C GLY A 271 14.67 -4.46 1.71
N ASN A 272 13.54 -3.91 1.30
CA ASN A 272 12.22 -4.18 1.85
C ASN A 272 11.76 -5.63 1.63
N GLN A 273 12.21 -6.30 0.56
CA GLN A 273 11.87 -7.71 0.33
C GLN A 273 12.37 -8.64 1.44
N ARG A 274 13.34 -8.22 2.27
CA ARG A 274 13.80 -8.99 3.42
C ARG A 274 12.71 -9.30 4.42
N LEU A 275 11.71 -8.42 4.57
CA LEU A 275 10.61 -8.64 5.50
C LEU A 275 9.71 -9.83 5.09
N PRO A 276 9.11 -9.87 3.88
CA PRO A 276 8.35 -11.04 3.45
C PRO A 276 9.21 -12.31 3.39
N GLN A 277 10.51 -12.22 3.10
CA GLN A 277 11.41 -13.37 3.19
C GLN A 277 11.56 -13.88 4.63
N ALA A 278 11.75 -12.99 5.60
CA ALA A 278 11.86 -13.35 7.01
C ALA A 278 10.57 -13.97 7.55
N ILE A 279 9.41 -13.43 7.16
CA ILE A 279 8.10 -14.02 7.50
C ILE A 279 8.00 -15.43 6.91
N ALA A 280 8.27 -15.60 5.61
CA ALA A 280 8.17 -16.91 4.96
C ALA A 280 9.11 -17.94 5.58
N ALA A 281 10.31 -17.55 6.01
CA ALA A 281 11.29 -18.42 6.67
C ALA A 281 10.88 -18.81 8.10
N ALA A 282 10.06 -18.01 8.78
CA ALA A 282 9.57 -18.31 10.13
C ALA A 282 8.33 -19.21 10.13
N LEU A 283 7.65 -19.36 9.00
CA LEU A 283 6.52 -20.27 8.85
C LEU A 283 7.01 -21.74 8.86
N PRO A 284 6.15 -22.70 9.27
CA PRO A 284 6.46 -24.12 9.14
C PRO A 284 6.91 -24.51 7.73
N ALA A 285 7.85 -25.44 7.64
CA ALA A 285 8.37 -25.89 6.35
C ALA A 285 7.24 -26.46 5.47
N GLY A 286 7.19 -26.02 4.21
CA GLY A 286 6.14 -26.43 3.26
C GLY A 286 4.84 -25.62 3.31
N THR A 287 4.72 -24.63 4.21
CA THR A 287 3.58 -23.71 4.23
C THR A 287 3.46 -22.92 2.93
N VAL A 288 4.57 -22.45 2.36
CA VAL A 288 4.57 -21.68 1.10
C VAL A 288 4.89 -22.59 -0.09
N ARG A 289 4.01 -22.59 -1.10
CA ARG A 289 4.12 -23.34 -2.36
C ARG A 289 4.23 -22.38 -3.55
N GLN A 290 5.44 -22.24 -4.07
CA GLN A 290 5.76 -21.39 -5.22
C GLN A 290 5.46 -22.09 -6.55
N GLY A 291 5.27 -21.32 -7.62
CA GLY A 291 4.90 -21.83 -8.94
C GLY A 291 3.43 -22.27 -9.08
N TRP A 292 2.58 -21.98 -8.09
CA TRP A 292 1.14 -22.28 -8.11
C TRP A 292 0.33 -21.05 -8.46
N ARG A 293 -0.07 -20.95 -9.73
CA ARG A 293 -0.86 -19.82 -10.24
C ARG A 293 -2.35 -20.12 -10.20
N LEU A 294 -3.10 -19.41 -9.36
CA LEU A 294 -4.57 -19.50 -9.33
C LEU A 294 -5.16 -19.07 -10.68
N ARG A 295 -6.18 -19.81 -11.13
CA ARG A 295 -6.92 -19.58 -12.37
C ARG A 295 -8.39 -19.30 -12.12
N SER A 296 -9.02 -20.06 -11.23
CA SER A 296 -10.43 -19.89 -10.90
C SER A 296 -10.74 -20.18 -9.44
N VAL A 297 -11.83 -19.58 -8.97
CA VAL A 297 -12.46 -19.86 -7.69
C VAL A 297 -13.89 -20.32 -7.98
N THR A 298 -14.24 -21.50 -7.51
CA THR A 298 -15.59 -22.08 -7.69
C THR A 298 -16.21 -22.39 -6.34
N ALA A 299 -17.41 -21.87 -6.09
CA ALA A 299 -18.19 -22.23 -4.91
C ALA A 299 -18.61 -23.71 -5.01
N VAL A 300 -18.47 -24.42 -3.90
CA VAL A 300 -18.95 -25.81 -3.76
C VAL A 300 -19.78 -25.96 -2.48
N ALA A 301 -20.39 -27.13 -2.29
CA ALA A 301 -21.28 -27.37 -1.15
C ALA A 301 -20.58 -27.16 0.21
N GLY A 302 -21.35 -26.63 1.17
CA GLY A 302 -20.89 -26.40 2.55
C GLY A 302 -20.08 -25.11 2.74
N GLY A 303 -20.22 -24.12 1.85
CA GLY A 303 -19.49 -22.84 1.95
C GLY A 303 -18.01 -22.92 1.57
N ARG A 304 -17.55 -24.08 1.08
CA ARG A 304 -16.18 -24.36 0.66
C ARG A 304 -15.91 -23.81 -0.75
N GLN A 305 -14.64 -23.69 -1.11
CA GLN A 305 -14.20 -23.29 -2.44
C GLN A 305 -13.35 -24.39 -3.08
N GLN A 306 -13.57 -24.66 -4.37
CA GLN A 306 -12.59 -25.34 -5.21
C GLN A 306 -11.73 -24.30 -5.92
N LEU A 307 -10.43 -24.39 -5.71
CA LEU A 307 -9.42 -23.52 -6.29
C LEU A 307 -8.70 -24.28 -7.40
N THR A 308 -8.70 -23.72 -8.61
CA THR A 308 -7.99 -24.31 -9.75
C THR A 308 -6.71 -23.55 -10.02
N PHE A 309 -5.59 -24.27 -10.11
CA PHE A 309 -4.26 -23.74 -10.33
C PHE A 309 -3.65 -24.27 -11.62
N THR A 310 -2.76 -23.49 -12.23
CA THR A 310 -1.67 -24.02 -13.06
C THR A 310 -0.43 -24.17 -12.18
N ALA A 311 0.14 -25.36 -12.11
CA ALA A 311 1.39 -25.65 -11.39
C ALA A 311 2.15 -26.77 -12.11
N ASP A 312 3.45 -26.58 -12.32
CA ASP A 312 4.33 -27.50 -13.06
C ASP A 312 3.80 -27.86 -14.47
N GLY A 313 3.15 -26.92 -15.14
CA GLY A 313 2.53 -27.13 -16.46
C GLY A 313 1.21 -27.91 -16.43
N CYS A 314 0.73 -28.34 -15.26
CA CYS A 314 -0.51 -29.08 -15.10
C CYS A 314 -1.61 -28.23 -14.44
N THR A 315 -2.87 -28.60 -14.70
CA THR A 315 -4.02 -28.13 -13.92
C THR A 315 -4.09 -28.92 -12.61
N ARG A 316 -4.17 -28.22 -11.49
CA ARG A 316 -4.35 -28.81 -10.16
C ARG A 316 -5.56 -28.19 -9.48
N THR A 317 -6.32 -28.97 -8.72
CA THR A 317 -7.46 -28.46 -7.95
C THR A 317 -7.29 -28.76 -6.47
N VAL A 318 -7.73 -27.83 -5.62
CA VAL A 318 -7.74 -27.99 -4.17
C VAL A 318 -9.08 -27.49 -3.65
N THR A 319 -9.77 -28.31 -2.84
CA THR A 319 -10.98 -27.88 -2.15
C THR A 319 -10.62 -27.48 -0.72
N VAL A 320 -11.07 -26.31 -0.29
CA VAL A 320 -10.69 -25.69 0.99
C VAL A 320 -11.91 -25.15 1.73
N ASP A 321 -11.80 -25.04 3.05
CA ASP A 321 -12.85 -24.54 3.92
C ASP A 321 -12.84 -23.01 4.00
N HIS A 322 -11.66 -22.41 3.98
CA HIS A 322 -11.46 -20.96 3.88
C HIS A 322 -10.44 -20.60 2.80
N THR A 323 -10.74 -19.54 2.06
CA THR A 323 -9.82 -18.95 1.06
C THR A 323 -9.52 -17.51 1.42
N VAL A 324 -8.26 -17.13 1.51
CA VAL A 324 -7.84 -15.72 1.58
C VAL A 324 -7.23 -15.32 0.24
N LEU A 325 -7.93 -14.47 -0.52
CA LEU A 325 -7.43 -13.91 -1.78
C LEU A 325 -6.57 -12.69 -1.47
N ALA A 326 -5.26 -12.88 -1.36
CA ALA A 326 -4.26 -11.85 -1.05
C ALA A 326 -3.50 -11.37 -2.31
N LEU A 327 -4.26 -11.09 -3.37
CA LEU A 327 -3.75 -10.84 -4.72
C LEU A 327 -3.87 -9.35 -5.12
N PRO A 328 -2.98 -8.82 -5.97
CA PRO A 328 -3.19 -7.50 -6.58
C PRO A 328 -4.49 -7.45 -7.37
N ILE A 329 -5.17 -6.30 -7.39
CA ILE A 329 -6.44 -6.13 -8.11
C ILE A 329 -6.32 -6.49 -9.60
N GLY A 330 -5.19 -6.15 -10.24
CA GLY A 330 -4.93 -6.52 -11.64
C GLY A 330 -4.87 -8.04 -11.89
N VAL A 331 -4.53 -8.85 -10.89
CA VAL A 331 -4.59 -10.32 -10.98
C VAL A 331 -6.02 -10.81 -10.76
N LEU A 332 -6.73 -10.28 -9.76
CA LEU A 332 -8.13 -10.63 -9.47
C LEU A 332 -9.04 -10.40 -10.69
N GLN A 333 -8.85 -9.29 -11.41
CA GLN A 333 -9.56 -8.95 -12.65
C GLN A 333 -9.37 -9.96 -13.79
N ARG A 334 -8.41 -10.89 -13.67
CA ARG A 334 -8.05 -11.89 -14.69
C ARG A 334 -8.30 -13.33 -14.24
N LEU A 335 -8.86 -13.53 -13.04
CA LEU A 335 -9.32 -14.83 -12.59
C LEU A 335 -10.69 -15.13 -13.20
N ASP A 336 -10.97 -16.41 -13.43
CA ASP A 336 -12.34 -16.85 -13.65
C ASP A 336 -13.07 -16.93 -12.30
N LEU A 337 -13.94 -15.95 -12.07
CA LEU A 337 -14.80 -15.84 -10.89
C LEU A 337 -16.28 -16.10 -11.21
N SER A 338 -16.60 -16.57 -12.43
CA SER A 338 -18.00 -16.74 -12.87
C SER A 338 -18.79 -17.73 -12.02
N ALA A 339 -18.11 -18.74 -11.48
CA ALA A 339 -18.68 -19.76 -10.59
C ALA A 339 -18.29 -19.56 -9.11
N SER A 340 -17.73 -18.40 -8.74
CA SER A 340 -17.25 -18.12 -7.37
C SER A 340 -18.37 -18.00 -6.34
N GLY A 341 -19.60 -17.73 -6.79
CA GLY A 341 -20.72 -17.41 -5.92
C GLY A 341 -20.63 -16.02 -5.28
N PHE A 342 -19.70 -15.17 -5.70
CA PHE A 342 -19.62 -13.78 -5.23
C PHE A 342 -20.82 -12.99 -5.74
N ASP A 343 -21.30 -12.05 -4.92
CA ASP A 343 -22.36 -11.16 -5.34
C ASP A 343 -21.93 -10.16 -6.42
N ALA A 344 -22.93 -9.51 -7.02
CA ALA A 344 -22.72 -8.56 -8.10
C ALA A 344 -21.92 -7.33 -7.66
N LEU A 345 -22.00 -6.92 -6.38
CA LEU A 345 -21.29 -5.74 -5.89
C LEU A 345 -19.79 -6.04 -5.76
N LYS A 346 -19.42 -7.27 -5.35
CA LYS A 346 -18.03 -7.74 -5.30
C LYS A 346 -17.43 -7.86 -6.69
N LEU A 347 -18.16 -8.49 -7.62
CA LEU A 347 -17.70 -8.61 -9.01
C LEU A 347 -17.59 -7.24 -9.68
N GLY A 348 -18.54 -6.34 -9.39
CA GLY A 348 -18.53 -4.96 -9.84
C GLY A 348 -17.33 -4.17 -9.31
N SER A 349 -17.02 -4.27 -8.01
CA SER A 349 -15.87 -3.56 -7.42
C SER A 349 -14.54 -4.06 -8.00
N ILE A 350 -14.38 -5.37 -8.16
CA ILE A 350 -13.20 -5.97 -8.79
C ILE A 350 -13.03 -5.44 -10.22
N ALA A 351 -14.11 -5.41 -11.01
CA ALA A 351 -14.08 -4.95 -12.39
C ALA A 351 -13.84 -3.44 -12.51
N ALA A 352 -14.41 -2.63 -11.60
CA ALA A 352 -14.39 -1.17 -11.70
C ALA A 352 -13.12 -0.53 -11.12
N MET A 353 -12.45 -1.16 -10.14
CA MET A 353 -11.24 -0.61 -9.55
C MET A 353 -10.11 -0.54 -10.59
N ARG A 354 -9.25 0.48 -10.49
CA ARG A 354 -8.13 0.65 -11.41
C ARG A 354 -6.84 0.09 -10.83
N MET A 355 -6.06 -0.57 -11.68
CA MET A 355 -4.64 -0.79 -11.44
C MET A 355 -3.83 0.36 -12.04
N GLY A 356 -3.05 1.04 -11.21
CA GLY A 356 -2.07 2.03 -11.58
C GLY A 356 -0.97 1.41 -12.44
N ARG A 357 -0.33 2.28 -13.23
CA ARG A 357 0.77 1.95 -14.13
C ARG A 357 1.95 2.77 -13.71
N ASN A 358 2.99 2.12 -13.19
CA ASN A 358 4.23 2.81 -12.90
C ASN A 358 5.46 2.03 -13.35
N VAL A 359 6.49 2.78 -13.72
CA VAL A 359 7.80 2.25 -14.09
C VAL A 359 8.84 2.97 -13.26
N LYS A 360 9.77 2.19 -12.72
CA LYS A 360 10.89 2.70 -11.92
C LYS A 360 12.20 2.47 -12.65
N MET A 361 12.93 3.53 -12.95
CA MET A 361 14.26 3.45 -13.53
C MET A 361 15.29 4.06 -12.58
N SER A 362 16.18 3.25 -12.04
CA SER A 362 17.25 3.72 -11.15
C SER A 362 18.56 3.81 -11.92
N LEU A 363 19.29 4.92 -11.76
CA LEU A 363 20.58 5.17 -12.38
C LEU A 363 21.63 5.40 -11.29
N GLN A 364 22.81 4.78 -11.42
CA GLN A 364 23.91 5.00 -10.47
C GLN A 364 24.92 6.01 -11.01
N PHE A 365 25.36 6.90 -10.12
CA PHE A 365 26.31 7.97 -10.36
C PHE A 365 27.57 7.77 -9.49
N ASP A 366 28.71 8.28 -9.95
CA ASP A 366 29.99 8.18 -9.23
C ASP A 366 30.06 9.04 -7.95
N GLY A 367 29.08 9.94 -7.79
CA GLY A 367 28.80 10.74 -6.60
C GLY A 367 27.30 11.05 -6.49
N ARG A 368 26.96 12.07 -5.71
CA ARG A 368 25.59 12.58 -5.56
C ARG A 368 25.50 14.04 -6.02
N PRO A 369 25.57 14.31 -7.34
CA PRO A 369 25.68 15.67 -7.86
C PRO A 369 24.51 16.57 -7.45
N TRP A 370 23.32 16.01 -7.24
CA TRP A 370 22.15 16.74 -6.72
C TRP A 370 22.35 17.30 -5.29
N ASN A 371 23.20 16.69 -4.48
CA ASN A 371 23.53 17.16 -3.12
C ASN A 371 24.56 18.32 -3.13
N THR A 372 25.00 18.77 -4.31
CA THR A 372 25.88 19.94 -4.44
C THR A 372 25.04 21.19 -4.71
N ALA A 373 25.54 22.35 -4.29
CA ALA A 373 24.86 23.62 -4.54
C ALA A 373 24.90 23.94 -6.04
N GLY A 374 23.73 24.17 -6.63
CA GLY A 374 23.58 24.61 -8.01
C GLY A 374 22.44 25.61 -8.19
N PRO A 375 22.05 25.93 -9.43
CA PRO A 375 20.86 26.75 -9.71
C PRO A 375 19.55 26.19 -9.11
N TRP A 376 19.52 24.90 -8.79
CA TRP A 376 18.43 24.21 -8.09
C TRP A 376 18.48 24.37 -6.56
N GLY A 377 19.50 25.02 -6.00
CA GLY A 377 19.75 25.09 -4.56
C GLY A 377 20.51 23.85 -4.04
N LEU A 378 20.22 23.46 -2.79
CA LEU A 378 20.70 22.22 -2.19
C LEU A 378 19.54 21.20 -2.23
N ALA A 379 19.70 20.09 -2.95
CA ALA A 379 18.61 19.13 -3.16
C ALA A 379 18.78 17.84 -2.35
N SER A 380 17.67 17.21 -1.99
CA SER A 380 17.64 15.86 -1.40
C SER A 380 17.76 14.74 -2.45
N GLY A 381 17.66 15.11 -3.74
CA GLY A 381 17.48 14.19 -4.86
C GLY A 381 16.02 13.97 -5.26
N SER A 382 15.06 14.45 -4.46
CA SER A 382 13.65 14.46 -4.82
C SER A 382 13.33 15.56 -5.83
N THR A 383 12.66 15.21 -6.93
CA THR A 383 12.29 16.19 -7.97
C THR A 383 10.88 16.01 -8.51
N MET A 384 10.29 17.09 -9.04
CA MET A 384 9.08 17.08 -9.87
C MET A 384 9.28 18.00 -11.07
N THR A 385 8.96 17.53 -12.27
CA THR A 385 9.22 18.32 -13.48
C THR A 385 8.36 17.95 -14.69
N GLU A 386 8.47 18.79 -15.73
CA GLU A 386 7.92 18.60 -17.07
C GLU A 386 9.03 18.52 -18.15
N THR A 387 10.29 18.20 -17.78
CA THR A 387 11.43 18.10 -18.73
C THR A 387 11.47 16.80 -19.55
N GLY A 388 10.44 15.96 -19.43
CA GLY A 388 10.32 14.68 -20.13
C GLY A 388 10.30 13.46 -19.21
N TYR A 389 10.69 13.63 -17.94
CA TYR A 389 10.35 12.70 -16.86
C TYR A 389 9.48 13.42 -15.83
N GLN A 390 8.83 12.67 -14.92
CA GLN A 390 7.86 13.22 -13.98
C GLN A 390 8.45 13.48 -12.60
N THR A 391 9.02 12.45 -11.96
CA THR A 391 9.57 12.56 -10.60
C THR A 391 10.84 11.73 -10.42
N SER A 392 11.67 12.12 -9.45
CA SER A 392 12.80 11.33 -8.99
C SER A 392 12.99 11.39 -7.48
N TRP A 393 13.79 10.47 -6.93
CA TRP A 393 14.32 10.53 -5.56
C TRP A 393 15.66 9.79 -5.43
N ASP A 394 16.45 10.15 -4.41
CA ASP A 394 17.72 9.48 -4.09
C ASP A 394 17.45 8.17 -3.33
N SER A 395 17.61 7.03 -4.00
CA SER A 395 17.49 5.71 -3.39
C SER A 395 18.74 5.30 -2.60
N SER A 396 19.85 6.05 -2.67
CA SER A 396 21.10 5.76 -1.94
C SER A 396 21.20 6.46 -0.57
N ARG A 397 20.17 7.19 -0.15
CA ARG A 397 20.06 7.77 1.20
C ARG A 397 20.27 6.69 2.26
N ALA A 398 21.05 7.02 3.28
CA ALA A 398 21.46 6.13 4.37
C ALA A 398 22.22 4.85 3.97
N GLN A 399 22.62 4.70 2.70
CA GLN A 399 23.39 3.54 2.21
C GLN A 399 24.90 3.83 2.17
N PRO A 400 25.76 2.81 2.24
CA PRO A 400 27.21 2.98 2.17
C PRO A 400 27.68 3.48 0.80
N GLY A 401 28.93 4.00 0.78
CA GLY A 401 29.61 4.45 -0.43
C GLY A 401 29.30 5.89 -0.82
N ALA A 402 30.18 6.46 -1.65
CA ALA A 402 30.02 7.82 -2.18
C ALA A 402 29.06 7.89 -3.38
N GLN A 403 28.85 6.75 -4.06
CA GLN A 403 27.97 6.65 -5.22
C GLN A 403 26.52 7.04 -4.86
N GLY A 404 25.85 7.68 -5.81
CA GLY A 404 24.44 8.01 -5.75
C GLY A 404 23.60 7.07 -6.58
N ILE A 405 22.39 6.74 -6.15
CA ILE A 405 21.38 6.10 -6.99
C ILE A 405 20.18 7.03 -7.08
N LEU A 406 19.93 7.60 -8.26
CA LEU A 406 18.74 8.39 -8.51
C LEU A 406 17.71 7.53 -9.21
N THR A 407 16.55 7.38 -8.59
CA THR A 407 15.40 6.73 -9.20
C THR A 407 14.56 7.77 -9.92
N VAL A 408 14.38 7.60 -11.22
CA VAL A 408 13.39 8.30 -12.05
C VAL A 408 12.14 7.42 -12.15
N TYR A 409 10.99 8.00 -11.90
CA TYR A 409 9.73 7.27 -11.81
C TYR A 409 8.69 7.87 -12.76
N ALA A 410 8.07 6.99 -13.53
CA ALA A 410 7.01 7.31 -14.47
C ALA A 410 5.70 6.71 -13.98
N GLY A 411 4.61 7.46 -14.12
CA GLY A 411 3.27 7.04 -13.77
C GLY A 411 2.26 7.33 -14.87
N GLY A 412 1.17 6.57 -14.88
CA GLY A 412 0.09 6.75 -15.85
C GLY A 412 0.59 6.53 -17.28
N PRO A 413 0.20 7.36 -18.25
CA PRO A 413 0.61 7.21 -19.65
C PRO A 413 2.13 7.16 -19.89
N HIS A 414 2.94 7.86 -19.09
CA HIS A 414 4.41 7.84 -19.24
C HIS A 414 5.03 6.48 -18.92
N ALA A 415 4.33 5.61 -18.17
CA ALA A 415 4.77 4.24 -17.97
C ALA A 415 4.78 3.44 -19.28
N ASP A 416 4.01 3.85 -20.29
CA ASP A 416 3.85 3.13 -21.56
C ASP A 416 4.99 3.38 -22.54
N ASP A 417 5.81 4.40 -22.29
CA ASP A 417 7.04 4.67 -23.02
C ASP A 417 8.10 3.57 -22.81
N PHE A 418 7.91 2.72 -21.78
CA PHE A 418 8.80 1.63 -21.43
C PHE A 418 8.21 0.28 -21.86
N THR A 419 8.83 -0.34 -22.86
CA THR A 419 8.40 -1.60 -23.46
C THR A 419 9.51 -2.67 -23.45
N PRO A 420 10.18 -2.93 -22.30
CA PRO A 420 11.16 -4.01 -22.22
C PRO A 420 10.49 -5.38 -22.45
N SER A 421 11.28 -6.36 -22.91
CA SER A 421 10.75 -7.71 -23.17
C SER A 421 10.31 -8.46 -21.91
N THR A 422 10.79 -8.05 -20.74
CA THR A 422 10.42 -8.59 -19.42
C THR A 422 10.36 -7.44 -18.40
N PRO A 423 9.57 -7.59 -17.32
CA PRO A 423 9.26 -6.48 -16.40
C PRO A 423 10.48 -5.94 -15.63
N PHE A 424 11.53 -6.74 -15.43
CA PHE A 424 12.67 -6.34 -14.62
C PHE A 424 13.98 -6.58 -15.34
N ARG A 425 14.74 -5.50 -15.57
CA ARG A 425 15.98 -5.55 -16.36
C ARG A 425 17.03 -4.57 -15.87
N THR A 426 18.25 -4.77 -16.35
CA THR A 426 19.37 -3.86 -16.14
C THR A 426 19.78 -3.23 -17.47
N ALA A 427 20.70 -2.27 -17.43
CA ALA A 427 21.31 -1.65 -18.60
C ALA A 427 22.10 -2.64 -19.51
N ALA A 428 22.20 -3.92 -19.14
CA ALA A 428 22.66 -4.96 -20.05
C ALA A 428 21.68 -5.19 -21.21
N ASP A 429 20.40 -4.84 -21.04
CA ASP A 429 19.46 -4.73 -22.15
C ASP A 429 19.72 -3.41 -22.92
N PRO A 430 19.99 -3.45 -24.24
CA PRO A 430 20.22 -2.25 -25.04
C PRO A 430 19.08 -1.23 -24.98
N LEU A 431 17.83 -1.69 -24.88
CA LEU A 431 16.66 -0.84 -24.79
C LEU A 431 16.60 -0.13 -23.43
N VAL A 432 16.96 -0.82 -22.34
CA VAL A 432 17.09 -0.19 -21.02
C VAL A 432 18.24 0.82 -20.98
N ALA A 433 19.36 0.52 -21.62
CA ALA A 433 20.45 1.48 -21.77
C ALA A 433 20.02 2.72 -22.58
N GLN A 434 19.15 2.56 -23.57
CA GLN A 434 18.56 3.67 -24.31
C GLN A 434 17.63 4.50 -23.42
N TYR A 435 16.74 3.87 -22.66
CA TYR A 435 15.89 4.58 -21.69
C TYR A 435 16.69 5.36 -20.66
N ALA A 436 17.77 4.77 -20.14
CA ALA A 436 18.67 5.44 -19.22
C ALA A 436 19.30 6.70 -19.84
N ARG A 437 19.76 6.64 -21.11
CA ARG A 437 20.26 7.81 -21.84
C ARG A 437 19.18 8.87 -22.06
N THR A 438 17.95 8.48 -22.35
CA THR A 438 16.82 9.42 -22.44
C THR A 438 16.58 10.13 -21.11
N ALA A 439 16.53 9.38 -20.00
CA ALA A 439 16.35 10.00 -18.68
C ALA A 439 17.51 10.92 -18.29
N LEU A 440 18.75 10.58 -18.62
CA LEU A 440 19.90 11.47 -18.40
C LEU A 440 19.73 12.79 -19.16
N ALA A 441 19.32 12.73 -20.43
CA ALA A 441 19.03 13.94 -21.22
C ALA A 441 17.89 14.78 -20.62
N GLN A 442 16.90 14.15 -20.00
CA GLN A 442 15.79 14.84 -19.33
C GLN A 442 16.14 15.35 -17.93
N LEU A 443 17.15 14.76 -17.28
CA LEU A 443 17.72 15.19 -16.00
C LEU A 443 18.68 16.38 -16.17
N GLU A 444 19.38 16.51 -17.31
CA GLU A 444 20.31 17.63 -17.57
C GLU A 444 19.71 19.03 -17.31
N PRO A 445 18.47 19.35 -17.75
CA PRO A 445 17.88 20.66 -17.44
C PRO A 445 17.55 20.87 -15.94
N VAL A 446 17.49 19.80 -15.14
CA VAL A 446 17.20 19.83 -13.70
C VAL A 446 18.49 19.86 -12.88
N PHE A 447 19.47 19.05 -13.26
CA PHE A 447 20.80 18.97 -12.66
C PHE A 447 21.88 19.07 -13.75
N PRO A 448 22.19 20.27 -14.26
CA PRO A 448 23.23 20.46 -15.28
C PRO A 448 24.56 19.76 -14.95
N GLY A 449 25.04 18.94 -15.88
CA GLY A 449 26.29 18.16 -15.76
C GLY A 449 26.12 16.76 -15.18
N ILE A 450 24.91 16.37 -14.75
CA ILE A 450 24.64 15.06 -14.14
C ILE A 450 25.02 13.88 -15.04
N THR A 451 24.94 14.02 -16.36
CA THR A 451 25.28 12.94 -17.31
C THR A 451 26.75 12.53 -17.21
N ALA A 452 27.65 13.47 -16.94
CA ALA A 452 29.08 13.19 -16.81
C ALA A 452 29.40 12.28 -15.61
N HIS A 453 28.49 12.21 -14.62
CA HIS A 453 28.63 11.39 -13.42
C HIS A 453 28.02 9.99 -13.56
N TRP A 454 27.33 9.68 -14.66
CA TRP A 454 26.67 8.39 -14.82
C TRP A 454 27.68 7.25 -14.98
N THR A 455 27.52 6.20 -14.17
CA THR A 455 28.44 5.05 -14.15
C THR A 455 28.18 4.02 -15.26
N GLY A 456 27.17 4.25 -16.10
CA GLY A 456 26.68 3.25 -17.08
C GLY A 456 25.69 2.23 -16.50
N LYS A 457 25.49 2.20 -15.17
CA LYS A 457 24.55 1.28 -14.52
C LYS A 457 23.15 1.89 -14.45
N ALA A 458 22.17 1.08 -14.86
CA ALA A 458 20.76 1.35 -14.60
C ALA A 458 19.96 0.06 -14.35
N THR A 459 18.85 0.15 -13.63
CA THR A 459 17.82 -0.88 -13.53
C THR A 459 16.47 -0.32 -13.97
N LEU A 460 15.62 -1.18 -14.53
CA LEU A 460 14.25 -0.86 -14.90
C LEU A 460 13.30 -1.87 -14.27
N ALA A 461 12.25 -1.38 -13.62
CA ALA A 461 11.13 -2.16 -13.12
C ALA A 461 9.82 -1.63 -13.73
N ALA A 462 9.32 -2.31 -14.76
CA ALA A 462 8.10 -2.01 -15.48
C ALA A 462 6.94 -2.91 -14.99
N TRP A 463 6.32 -2.49 -13.88
CA TRP A 463 5.26 -3.25 -13.21
C TRP A 463 4.02 -3.58 -14.07
N PRO A 464 3.57 -2.73 -15.03
CA PRO A 464 2.48 -3.07 -15.94
C PRO A 464 2.71 -4.38 -16.71
N LEU A 465 3.97 -4.75 -16.97
CA LEU A 465 4.36 -5.95 -17.72
C LEU A 465 4.51 -7.19 -16.82
N ASN A 466 4.43 -7.06 -15.50
CA ASN A 466 4.56 -8.19 -14.59
C ASN A 466 3.26 -9.03 -14.59
N PRO A 467 3.29 -10.32 -15.00
CA PRO A 467 2.09 -11.16 -15.08
C PRO A 467 1.50 -11.57 -13.72
N TYR A 468 2.18 -11.22 -12.62
CA TYR A 468 1.77 -11.48 -11.24
C TYR A 468 1.31 -10.21 -10.50
N ALA A 469 1.23 -9.07 -11.21
CA ALA A 469 0.74 -7.81 -10.64
C ALA A 469 -0.13 -7.00 -11.62
N TYR A 470 0.27 -6.94 -12.90
CA TYR A 470 -0.34 -6.14 -13.95
C TYR A 470 -0.39 -4.62 -13.66
N GLY A 471 0.55 -4.14 -12.84
CA GLY A 471 0.67 -2.72 -12.48
C GLY A 471 1.12 -2.49 -11.04
N SER A 472 1.00 -1.25 -10.60
CA SER A 472 1.31 -0.72 -9.27
C SER A 472 0.68 0.68 -9.17
N TYR A 473 -0.07 1.07 -8.14
CA TYR A 473 -0.79 0.23 -7.18
C TYR A 473 -2.29 0.28 -7.44
N SER A 474 -3.16 -0.07 -6.49
CA SER A 474 -4.59 0.19 -6.67
C SER A 474 -4.85 1.71 -6.73
N GLY A 475 -5.80 2.12 -7.55
CA GLY A 475 -6.19 3.52 -7.70
C GLY A 475 -7.71 3.67 -7.72
N LEU A 476 -8.18 4.83 -7.28
CA LEU A 476 -9.60 5.17 -7.22
C LEU A 476 -10.05 5.90 -8.50
N PRO A 477 -10.80 5.23 -9.40
CA PRO A 477 -11.37 5.92 -10.54
C PRO A 477 -12.50 6.88 -10.13
N THR A 478 -12.82 7.83 -11.00
CA THR A 478 -13.98 8.70 -10.83
C THR A 478 -15.26 7.88 -10.70
N GLY A 479 -16.10 8.25 -9.74
CA GLY A 479 -17.40 7.62 -9.48
C GLY A 479 -17.34 6.29 -8.73
N TYR A 480 -16.15 5.86 -8.29
CA TYR A 480 -15.96 4.56 -7.68
C TYR A 480 -16.34 4.51 -6.19
N SER A 481 -15.79 5.42 -5.37
CA SER A 481 -15.84 5.30 -3.90
C SER A 481 -17.25 5.29 -3.32
N HIS A 482 -18.17 6.10 -3.86
CA HIS A 482 -19.55 6.16 -3.35
C HIS A 482 -20.40 4.95 -3.75
N VAL A 483 -19.92 4.11 -4.66
CA VAL A 483 -20.58 2.86 -5.10
C VAL A 483 -19.94 1.65 -4.43
N PHE A 484 -18.61 1.62 -4.34
CA PHE A 484 -17.85 0.42 -3.96
C PHE A 484 -16.92 0.60 -2.77
N GLY A 485 -16.61 1.83 -2.34
CA GLY A 485 -15.59 2.09 -1.33
C GLY A 485 -15.84 1.32 -0.04
N GLY A 486 -14.85 0.56 0.42
CA GLY A 486 -14.93 -0.33 1.58
C GLY A 486 -15.45 -1.74 1.25
N TYR A 487 -16.14 -1.94 0.12
CA TYR A 487 -16.66 -3.25 -0.27
C TYR A 487 -15.58 -4.22 -0.73
N GLU A 488 -14.40 -3.73 -1.11
CA GLU A 488 -13.27 -4.52 -1.59
C GLU A 488 -12.80 -5.52 -0.53
N GLY A 489 -12.80 -5.09 0.73
CA GLY A 489 -12.44 -5.92 1.88
C GLY A 489 -13.54 -6.84 2.38
N VAL A 490 -14.81 -6.62 1.99
CA VAL A 490 -15.95 -7.42 2.48
C VAL A 490 -15.82 -8.88 2.01
N ARG A 491 -15.75 -9.82 2.95
CA ARG A 491 -15.73 -11.27 2.68
C ARG A 491 -17.01 -11.75 1.98
N GLN A 492 -16.89 -12.87 1.28
CA GLN A 492 -17.96 -13.56 0.56
C GLN A 492 -18.05 -14.99 1.07
N GLY A 493 -18.91 -15.24 2.05
CA GLY A 493 -18.92 -16.51 2.79
C GLY A 493 -17.56 -16.78 3.43
N ASN A 494 -16.94 -17.92 3.11
CA ASN A 494 -15.59 -18.28 3.61
C ASN A 494 -14.44 -17.82 2.69
N THR A 495 -14.72 -16.91 1.75
CA THR A 495 -13.68 -16.23 0.96
C THR A 495 -13.43 -14.83 1.50
N HIS A 496 -12.22 -14.62 2.01
CA HIS A 496 -11.73 -13.38 2.59
C HIS A 496 -10.84 -12.67 1.57
N PHE A 497 -10.82 -11.33 1.60
CA PHE A 497 -10.02 -10.52 0.69
C PHE A 497 -8.93 -9.80 1.48
N ALA A 498 -7.70 -9.84 0.98
CA ALA A 498 -6.57 -9.13 1.55
C ALA A 498 -5.72 -8.50 0.43
N GLY A 499 -4.91 -7.52 0.78
CA GLY A 499 -4.15 -6.72 -0.16
C GLY A 499 -4.43 -5.24 0.05
N GLU A 500 -3.45 -4.40 -0.34
CA GLU A 500 -3.50 -2.95 -0.09
C GLU A 500 -4.78 -2.28 -0.59
N TYR A 501 -5.36 -2.77 -1.68
CA TYR A 501 -6.60 -2.26 -2.27
C TYR A 501 -7.84 -2.42 -1.37
N THR A 502 -7.73 -3.22 -0.30
CA THR A 502 -8.79 -3.42 0.69
C THR A 502 -8.59 -2.59 1.97
N SER A 503 -7.54 -1.76 2.01
CA SER A 503 -7.29 -0.81 3.10
C SER A 503 -7.98 0.51 2.81
N GLU A 504 -8.71 1.04 3.80
CA GLU A 504 -9.36 2.35 3.66
C GLU A 504 -8.39 3.52 3.81
N PHE A 505 -7.25 3.29 4.50
CA PHE A 505 -6.35 4.36 4.96
C PHE A 505 -4.94 4.28 4.41
N ALA A 506 -4.51 3.10 3.94
CA ALA A 506 -3.17 2.87 3.41
C ALA A 506 -3.21 2.08 2.09
N ALA A 507 -4.29 2.25 1.31
CA ALA A 507 -4.35 1.75 -0.07
C ALA A 507 -3.18 2.30 -0.88
N GLY A 508 -2.54 1.44 -1.67
CA GLY A 508 -1.31 1.73 -2.39
C GLY A 508 -0.02 1.39 -1.62
N TYR A 509 -0.08 1.23 -0.30
CA TYR A 509 1.12 1.08 0.54
C TYR A 509 1.34 -0.35 1.04
N MET A 510 2.59 -0.65 1.43
CA MET A 510 2.94 -1.90 2.10
C MET A 510 2.18 -2.06 3.44
N GLU A 511 1.93 -0.96 4.14
CA GLU A 511 1.13 -0.91 5.38
C GLU A 511 -0.29 -1.44 5.16
N GLY A 512 -1.02 -0.94 4.15
CA GLY A 512 -2.35 -1.43 3.83
C GLY A 512 -2.36 -2.90 3.45
N GLY A 513 -1.30 -3.37 2.80
CA GLY A 513 -1.08 -4.80 2.56
C GLY A 513 -0.95 -5.60 3.86
N ALA A 514 -0.08 -5.20 4.78
CA ALA A 514 0.12 -5.89 6.04
C ALA A 514 -1.14 -5.86 6.94
N GLN A 515 -1.77 -4.70 7.08
CA GLN A 515 -3.00 -4.51 7.87
C GLN A 515 -4.16 -5.37 7.35
N SER A 516 -4.39 -5.39 6.03
CA SER A 516 -5.44 -6.22 5.45
C SER A 516 -5.16 -7.72 5.60
N GLY A 517 -3.88 -8.11 5.63
CA GLY A 517 -3.46 -9.47 5.96
C GLY A 517 -3.84 -9.89 7.38
N LEU A 518 -3.62 -9.01 8.37
CA LEU A 518 -4.06 -9.21 9.75
C LEU A 518 -5.58 -9.33 9.83
N ARG A 519 -6.32 -8.38 9.25
CA ARG A 519 -7.79 -8.41 9.22
C ARG A 519 -8.33 -9.73 8.67
N ALA A 520 -7.84 -10.16 7.51
CA ALA A 520 -8.33 -11.39 6.88
C ALA A 520 -7.99 -12.65 7.70
N ALA A 521 -6.85 -12.68 8.40
CA ALA A 521 -6.56 -13.76 9.33
C ALA A 521 -7.52 -13.75 10.53
N ASP A 522 -7.79 -12.58 11.11
CA ASP A 522 -8.68 -12.44 12.26
C ASP A 522 -10.13 -12.81 11.91
N GLU A 523 -10.58 -12.53 10.68
CA GLU A 523 -11.87 -13.04 10.15
C GLU A 523 -11.90 -14.58 10.10
N VAL A 524 -10.84 -15.22 9.61
CA VAL A 524 -10.72 -16.69 9.59
C VAL A 524 -10.71 -17.24 11.03
N LEU A 525 -9.90 -16.67 11.93
CA LEU A 525 -9.83 -17.10 13.33
C LEU A 525 -11.19 -17.02 14.02
N THR A 526 -11.94 -15.94 13.78
CA THR A 526 -13.29 -15.76 14.32
C THR A 526 -14.24 -16.86 13.85
N ASP A 527 -14.21 -17.21 12.55
CA ASP A 527 -15.01 -18.31 12.01
C ASP A 527 -14.63 -19.67 12.62
N LEU A 528 -13.38 -19.84 13.05
CA LEU A 528 -12.89 -21.01 13.75
C LEU A 528 -13.15 -20.99 15.27
N GLY A 529 -13.83 -19.97 15.79
CA GLY A 529 -14.12 -19.80 17.22
C GLY A 529 -12.91 -19.40 18.06
N ILE A 530 -11.86 -18.88 17.43
CA ILE A 530 -10.65 -18.37 18.10
C ILE A 530 -10.76 -16.86 18.20
N VAL A 531 -10.64 -16.34 19.43
CA VAL A 531 -10.61 -14.89 19.67
C VAL A 531 -9.24 -14.36 19.27
N PRO A 532 -9.13 -13.45 18.28
CA PRO A 532 -7.86 -12.84 17.93
C PRO A 532 -7.33 -12.03 19.10
N THR A 533 -6.11 -12.31 19.55
CA THR A 533 -5.43 -11.48 20.55
C THR A 533 -4.62 -10.39 19.85
N SER A 534 -4.57 -9.18 20.43
CA SER A 534 -3.84 -8.04 19.87
C SER A 534 -2.40 -8.39 19.49
#